data_AF-A0A2G8K453-F1
#
_entry.id   AF-A0A2G8K453-F1
#
_cell.length_a   1.000
_cell.length_b   1.000
_cell.length_c   1.000
_cell.angle_alpha   90.00
_cell.angle_beta   90.00
_cell.angle_gamma   90.00
#
_symmetry.space_group_name_H-M   'P 1'
#
loop_
_entity.id
_entity.type
_entity.pdbx_description
1 polymer ?
#
loop_
_entity_poly.entity_id
_entity_poly.type
_entity_poly.pdbx_seq_one_letter_code
_entity_poly.pdbx_strand_id
1 'polypeptide(L)'
;MNNFVFLSTESAGISGGGDRSGYIQSKEEFTAERGVTNVNVHGTVQFVDRYDEASNDARFDVYLRSDEINPDDSDIYAEWYSINGVRLQVGRDGEVFLGGDRDAGGIHILNCKLPSAECYSFEIVDKGENGPIESTVTVVSCSDALEPDENDGRNCSLSLTTDELLNLSDQSFVIVSKVDGSGDVIIENLAVFNSEAEDPGRGHGIMYTISVLLLSILGSIFGTQ
;
A
#
# COMPACT_ATOMS: atom_id res chain seq x y z
N MET A 1 9.66 10.28 -16.41
CA MET A 1 8.21 10.52 -16.40
C MET A 1 7.88 11.29 -15.12
N ASN A 2 6.81 12.08 -15.09
CA ASN A 2 6.44 12.81 -13.88
C ASN A 2 5.58 11.91 -12.99
N ASN A 3 5.89 11.87 -11.69
CA ASN A 3 5.14 11.11 -10.70
C ASN A 3 4.09 12.02 -10.05
N PHE A 4 2.87 11.52 -9.91
CA PHE A 4 1.75 12.28 -9.36
C PHE A 4 0.90 11.43 -8.43
N VAL A 5 0.42 12.05 -7.36
CA VAL A 5 -0.66 11.51 -6.53
C VAL A 5 -1.87 12.42 -6.69
N PHE A 6 -3.00 11.83 -7.04
CA PHE A 6 -4.30 12.50 -7.16
C PHE A 6 -5.18 12.00 -6.04
N LEU A 7 -5.90 12.88 -5.36
CA LEU A 7 -6.88 12.51 -4.37
C LEU A 7 -8.27 12.93 -4.81
N SER A 8 -9.23 12.05 -4.58
CA SER A 8 -10.65 12.33 -4.63
C SER A 8 -11.28 12.12 -3.25
N THR A 9 -12.58 12.32 -3.15
CA THR A 9 -13.34 12.02 -1.92
C THR A 9 -13.43 10.52 -1.62
N GLU A 10 -13.28 9.67 -2.64
CA GLU A 10 -13.57 8.23 -2.55
C GLU A 10 -12.38 7.35 -2.96
N SER A 11 -11.36 7.95 -3.58
CA SER A 11 -10.23 7.25 -4.15
C SER A 11 -8.96 8.09 -4.18
N ALA A 12 -7.82 7.42 -4.36
CA ALA A 12 -6.55 8.05 -4.64
C ALA A 12 -5.91 7.40 -5.88
N GLY A 13 -5.41 8.21 -6.81
CA GLY A 13 -4.66 7.74 -7.97
C GLY A 13 -3.17 7.97 -7.75
N ILE A 14 -2.34 6.95 -7.98
CA ILE A 14 -0.89 7.06 -7.97
C ILE A 14 -0.39 6.75 -9.39
N SER A 15 0.28 7.74 -9.98
CA SER A 15 0.81 7.68 -11.34
C SER A 15 2.31 7.93 -11.34
N GLY A 16 3.01 7.26 -12.25
CA GLY A 16 4.46 7.32 -12.37
C GLY A 16 4.99 6.12 -13.14
N GLY A 17 6.24 6.19 -13.58
CA GLY A 17 6.90 5.07 -14.27
C GLY A 17 8.36 4.94 -13.81
N GLY A 18 8.80 3.73 -13.51
CA GLY A 18 10.14 3.42 -12.99
C GLY A 18 10.16 3.04 -11.49
N ASP A 19 11.36 3.07 -10.90
CA ASP A 19 11.71 2.46 -9.61
C ASP A 19 10.89 2.96 -8.40
N ARG A 20 10.20 4.11 -8.50
CA ARG A 20 9.21 4.56 -7.49
C ARG A 20 8.23 5.59 -8.05
N SER A 21 6.94 5.39 -7.75
CA SER A 21 5.89 6.39 -7.94
C SER A 21 5.57 7.09 -6.61
N GLY A 22 4.66 8.07 -6.62
CA GLY A 22 4.28 8.78 -5.38
C GLY A 22 3.76 7.83 -4.30
N TYR A 23 3.74 8.30 -3.05
CA TYR A 23 3.24 7.56 -1.90
C TYR A 23 2.14 8.33 -1.16
N ILE A 24 1.36 7.60 -0.37
CA ILE A 24 0.41 8.17 0.59
C ILE A 24 0.77 7.58 1.95
N GLN A 25 0.99 8.45 2.93
CA GLN A 25 1.29 8.06 4.30
C GLN A 25 0.12 8.44 5.22
N SER A 26 -0.12 7.64 6.25
CA SER A 26 -1.01 8.03 7.34
C SER A 26 -0.53 9.31 8.02
N LYS A 27 -1.48 10.14 8.45
CA LYS A 27 -1.16 11.35 9.21
C LYS A 27 -0.74 11.04 10.65
N GLU A 28 -1.28 9.96 11.20
CA GLU A 28 -1.06 9.54 12.57
C GLU A 28 -0.27 8.24 12.58
N GLU A 29 0.51 8.08 13.66
CA GLU A 29 1.17 6.84 14.00
C GLU A 29 0.16 5.85 14.55
N PHE A 30 0.32 4.59 14.17
CA PHE A 30 -0.42 3.47 14.71
C PHE A 30 0.49 2.65 15.61
N THR A 31 -0.05 2.26 16.76
CA THR A 31 0.62 1.37 17.70
C THR A 31 -0.15 0.07 17.79
N ALA A 32 0.51 -1.02 17.41
CA ALA A 32 -0.06 -2.35 17.50
C ALA A 32 0.27 -2.94 18.89
N GLU A 33 -0.58 -2.66 19.89
CA GLU A 33 -0.37 -3.13 21.26
C GLU A 33 -0.78 -4.59 21.42
N ARG A 34 0.06 -5.36 22.12
CA ARG A 34 -0.10 -6.80 22.34
C ARG A 34 -1.52 -7.17 22.83
N GLY A 35 -2.32 -7.75 21.94
CA GLY A 35 -3.62 -8.36 22.28
C GLY A 35 -4.71 -7.38 22.72
N VAL A 36 -4.51 -6.07 22.52
CA VAL A 36 -5.48 -5.02 22.86
C VAL A 36 -5.98 -4.34 21.59
N THR A 37 -5.07 -4.00 20.67
CA THR A 37 -5.38 -3.26 19.45
C THR A 37 -4.67 -3.85 18.25
N ASN A 38 -5.44 -4.21 17.24
CA ASN A 38 -4.93 -4.63 15.95
C ASN A 38 -4.97 -3.45 14.99
N VAL A 39 -3.95 -3.29 14.15
CA VAL A 39 -4.00 -2.34 13.03
C VAL A 39 -4.54 -3.10 11.82
N ASN A 40 -5.68 -2.67 11.29
CA ASN A 40 -6.28 -3.25 10.10
C ASN A 40 -6.19 -2.23 8.98
N VAL A 41 -5.68 -2.64 7.83
CA VAL A 41 -5.62 -1.83 6.63
C VAL A 41 -6.32 -2.61 5.53
N HIS A 42 -7.28 -1.98 4.88
CA HIS A 42 -7.98 -2.59 3.77
C HIS A 42 -8.27 -1.58 2.67
N GLY A 43 -8.53 -2.08 1.48
CA GLY A 43 -8.88 -1.26 0.33
C GLY A 43 -9.04 -2.11 -0.91
N THR A 44 -9.32 -1.45 -2.03
CA THR A 44 -9.30 -2.06 -3.34
C THR A 44 -8.29 -1.33 -4.20
N VAL A 45 -7.44 -2.09 -4.88
CA VAL A 45 -6.48 -1.58 -5.84
C VAL A 45 -6.94 -1.93 -7.24
N GLN A 46 -6.95 -0.94 -8.13
CA GLN A 46 -7.21 -1.07 -9.56
C GLN A 46 -5.96 -0.67 -10.35
N PHE A 47 -5.50 -1.54 -11.23
CA PHE A 47 -4.42 -1.28 -12.16
C PHE A 47 -5.00 -0.73 -13.48
N VAL A 48 -4.63 0.50 -13.82
CA VAL A 48 -5.16 1.22 -14.98
C VAL A 48 -4.08 1.38 -16.04
N ASP A 49 -4.41 1.00 -17.26
CA ASP A 49 -3.53 1.23 -18.40
C ASP A 49 -3.58 2.67 -18.87
N ARG A 50 -2.39 3.28 -18.93
CA ARG A 50 -2.16 4.49 -19.72
C ARG A 50 -1.48 4.08 -21.03
N TYR A 51 -2.23 4.15 -22.12
CA TYR A 51 -1.79 4.00 -23.50
C TYR A 51 -1.44 2.55 -23.92
N ASP A 52 -2.40 1.89 -24.58
CA ASP A 52 -2.36 0.73 -25.50
C ASP A 52 -1.45 -0.50 -25.22
N GLU A 53 -0.54 -0.47 -24.25
CA GLU A 53 0.28 -1.61 -23.83
C GLU A 53 0.05 -1.89 -22.35
N ALA A 54 -0.82 -2.88 -22.09
CA ALA A 54 -1.02 -3.43 -20.78
C ALA A 54 0.29 -4.00 -20.24
N SER A 55 0.90 -3.30 -19.29
CA SER A 55 2.10 -3.79 -18.64
C SER A 55 1.74 -4.57 -17.37
N ASN A 56 2.24 -5.80 -17.29
CA ASN A 56 1.99 -6.73 -16.17
C ASN A 56 2.99 -6.58 -15.02
N ASP A 57 3.89 -5.61 -15.12
CA ASP A 57 4.94 -5.31 -14.14
C ASP A 57 4.50 -4.28 -13.10
N ALA A 58 3.35 -3.61 -13.27
CA ALA A 58 2.85 -2.69 -12.25
C ALA A 58 2.58 -3.45 -10.94
N ARG A 59 3.05 -2.85 -9.84
CA ARG A 59 2.95 -3.36 -8.47
C ARG A 59 2.39 -2.28 -7.54
N PHE A 60 1.63 -2.72 -6.55
CA PHE A 60 1.07 -1.89 -5.48
C PHE A 60 1.57 -2.42 -4.14
N ASP A 61 2.14 -1.53 -3.33
CA ASP A 61 2.73 -1.87 -2.04
C ASP A 61 1.96 -1.20 -0.90
N VAL A 62 1.69 -1.95 0.16
CA VAL A 62 1.22 -1.49 1.47
C VAL A 62 2.29 -1.82 2.50
N TYR A 63 2.74 -0.83 3.24
CA TYR A 63 3.73 -0.94 4.30
C TYR A 63 3.07 -0.75 5.66
N LEU A 64 3.39 -1.67 6.58
CA LEU A 64 3.09 -1.62 8.01
C LEU A 64 4.40 -1.59 8.79
N ARG A 65 4.34 -1.20 10.08
CA ARG A 65 5.52 -1.13 10.93
C ARG A 65 6.64 -0.30 10.31
N SER A 66 6.25 0.78 9.62
CA SER A 66 7.14 1.64 8.85
C SER A 66 7.50 2.91 9.60
N ASP A 67 8.73 3.37 9.36
CA ASP A 67 9.22 4.66 9.82
C ASP A 67 8.50 5.81 9.08
N GLU A 68 8.51 7.01 9.66
CA GLU A 68 8.02 8.20 8.98
C GLU A 68 8.85 8.49 7.72
N ILE A 69 8.19 8.69 6.57
CA ILE A 69 8.85 9.31 5.42
C ILE A 69 8.87 10.82 5.65
N ASN A 70 10.06 11.35 5.95
CA ASN A 70 10.25 12.79 6.07
C ASN A 70 10.35 13.43 4.67
N PRO A 71 9.42 14.32 4.28
CA PRO A 71 9.43 14.95 2.96
C PRO A 71 10.63 15.90 2.73
N ASP A 72 11.28 16.37 3.80
CA ASP A 72 12.46 17.23 3.72
C ASP A 72 13.77 16.43 3.57
N ASP A 73 13.72 15.10 3.71
CA ASP A 73 14.88 14.25 3.49
C ASP A 73 15.18 14.17 1.98
N SER A 74 16.38 14.59 1.59
CA SER A 74 16.80 14.60 0.19
C SER A 74 16.88 13.20 -0.42
N ASP A 75 17.05 12.18 0.43
CA ASP A 75 17.23 10.81 0.00
C ASP A 75 15.90 10.17 -0.42
N ILE A 76 14.73 10.71 -0.05
CA ILE A 76 13.42 10.16 -0.46
C ILE A 76 13.21 10.16 -1.98
N TYR A 77 13.96 11.00 -2.70
CA TYR A 77 13.93 11.08 -4.15
C TYR A 77 14.99 10.20 -4.82
N ALA A 78 15.82 9.52 -4.04
CA ALA A 78 16.86 8.65 -4.55
C ALA A 78 16.26 7.30 -4.99
N GLU A 79 16.76 6.78 -6.11
CA GLU A 79 16.36 5.48 -6.68
C GLU A 79 16.58 4.31 -5.70
N TRP A 80 17.45 4.48 -4.70
CA TRP A 80 17.81 3.47 -3.71
C TRP A 80 17.08 3.62 -2.37
N TYR A 81 16.24 4.64 -2.18
CA TYR A 81 15.50 4.82 -0.94
C TYR A 81 14.54 3.65 -0.73
N SER A 82 14.66 2.97 0.40
CA SER A 82 13.75 1.87 0.78
C SER A 82 12.83 2.30 1.91
N ILE A 83 11.58 1.82 1.87
CA ILE A 83 10.64 2.03 2.97
C ILE A 83 10.81 0.83 3.88
N ASN A 84 11.36 1.06 5.07
CA ASN A 84 11.49 0.03 6.09
C ASN A 84 10.10 -0.42 6.55
N GLY A 85 9.96 -1.69 6.89
CA GLY A 85 8.74 -2.25 7.47
C GLY A 85 8.34 -3.59 6.87
N VAL A 86 7.10 -3.97 7.14
CA VAL A 86 6.45 -5.14 6.55
C VAL A 86 5.68 -4.71 5.32
N ARG A 87 6.02 -5.30 4.18
CA ARG A 87 5.43 -5.00 2.88
C ARG A 87 4.47 -6.10 2.46
N LEU A 88 3.22 -5.73 2.19
CA LEU A 88 2.32 -6.45 1.31
C LEU A 88 2.47 -5.86 -0.10
N GLN A 89 2.84 -6.68 -1.07
CA GLN A 89 2.86 -6.29 -2.48
C GLN A 89 1.78 -7.07 -3.23
N VAL A 90 1.06 -6.37 -4.10
CA VAL A 90 0.10 -6.94 -5.05
C VAL A 90 0.53 -6.53 -6.46
N GLY A 91 0.74 -7.50 -7.33
CA GLY A 91 1.03 -7.27 -8.73
C GLY A 91 -0.18 -7.47 -9.63
N ARG A 92 -0.22 -6.71 -10.73
CA ARG A 92 -1.27 -6.85 -11.74
C ARG A 92 -1.31 -8.25 -12.37
N ASP A 93 -0.18 -8.91 -12.42
CA ASP A 93 -0.08 -10.29 -12.89
C ASP A 93 -0.58 -11.31 -11.85
N GLY A 94 -1.05 -10.86 -10.69
CA GLY A 94 -1.55 -11.69 -9.59
C GLY A 94 -0.47 -12.19 -8.63
N GLU A 95 0.78 -11.76 -8.74
CA GLU A 95 1.75 -12.05 -7.68
C GLU A 95 1.39 -11.29 -6.39
N VAL A 96 1.37 -12.00 -5.27
CA VAL A 96 1.16 -11.39 -3.96
C VAL A 96 2.30 -11.81 -3.05
N PHE A 97 2.89 -10.83 -2.36
CA PHE A 97 4.01 -11.04 -1.45
C PHE A 97 3.71 -10.42 -0.09
N LEU A 98 4.11 -11.09 0.99
CA LEU A 98 4.12 -10.55 2.33
C LEU A 98 5.48 -10.84 2.98
N GLY A 99 6.18 -9.81 3.44
CA GLY A 99 7.48 -9.99 4.09
C GLY A 99 8.08 -8.69 4.63
N GLY A 100 9.11 -8.82 5.47
CA GLY A 100 9.93 -7.69 5.89
C GLY A 100 10.88 -7.23 4.77
N ASP A 101 11.20 -5.94 4.74
CA ASP A 101 12.20 -5.41 3.82
C ASP A 101 13.63 -5.93 4.12
N ARG A 102 14.52 -5.92 3.12
CA ARG A 102 15.88 -6.48 3.16
C ARG A 102 16.71 -5.98 4.35
N ASP A 103 16.48 -4.76 4.80
CA ASP A 103 17.24 -4.13 5.88
C ASP A 103 16.70 -4.48 7.29
N ALA A 104 15.52 -5.12 7.37
CA ALA A 104 14.92 -5.58 8.63
C ALA A 104 15.45 -6.93 9.14
N GLY A 105 16.55 -7.45 8.57
CA GLY A 105 17.34 -8.54 9.18
C GLY A 105 16.79 -9.97 9.04
N GLY A 106 15.70 -10.21 8.32
CA GLY A 106 15.17 -11.57 8.09
C GLY A 106 14.29 -11.65 6.85
N ILE A 107 14.78 -12.30 5.78
CA ILE A 107 14.03 -12.49 4.53
C ILE A 107 13.04 -13.65 4.70
N HIS A 108 11.97 -13.43 5.45
CA HIS A 108 10.78 -14.29 5.39
C HIS A 108 9.83 -13.67 4.37
N ILE A 109 9.97 -14.13 3.12
CA ILE A 109 9.07 -13.75 2.03
C ILE A 109 8.07 -14.88 1.84
N LEU A 110 6.83 -14.59 2.19
CA LEU A 110 5.69 -15.42 1.81
C LEU A 110 5.15 -14.90 0.49
N ASN A 111 4.79 -15.82 -0.40
CA ASN A 111 4.19 -15.46 -1.67
C ASN A 111 3.12 -16.46 -2.09
N CYS A 112 2.26 -15.99 -2.97
CA CYS A 112 1.30 -16.79 -3.68
C CYS A 112 0.99 -16.16 -5.04
N LYS A 113 0.25 -16.89 -5.86
CA LYS A 113 -0.15 -16.44 -7.19
C LYS A 113 -1.66 -16.53 -7.34
N LEU A 114 -2.29 -15.39 -7.61
CA LEU A 114 -3.66 -15.26 -8.07
C LEU A 114 -3.71 -15.22 -9.61
N PRO A 115 -4.89 -15.43 -10.22
CA PRO A 115 -5.11 -15.02 -11.59
C PRO A 115 -4.79 -13.52 -11.77
N SER A 116 -4.26 -13.17 -12.94
CA SER A 116 -4.08 -11.76 -13.31
C SER A 116 -5.45 -11.12 -13.49
N ALA A 117 -5.63 -9.95 -12.91
CA ALA A 117 -6.87 -9.19 -12.90
C ALA A 117 -6.54 -7.69 -12.85
N GLU A 118 -7.52 -6.85 -13.18
CA GLU A 118 -7.38 -5.39 -13.07
C GLU A 118 -7.59 -4.91 -11.64
N CYS A 119 -8.41 -5.63 -10.85
CA CYS A 119 -8.75 -5.23 -9.50
C CYS A 119 -8.52 -6.32 -8.45
N TYR A 120 -7.98 -5.90 -7.32
CA TYR A 120 -7.80 -6.74 -6.14
C TYR A 120 -8.27 -6.01 -4.89
N SER A 121 -9.08 -6.66 -4.08
CA SER A 121 -9.33 -6.24 -2.70
C SER A 121 -8.24 -6.80 -1.81
N PHE A 122 -7.73 -5.99 -0.89
CA PHE A 122 -6.73 -6.41 0.07
C PHE A 122 -7.16 -6.05 1.49
N GLU A 123 -6.74 -6.89 2.42
CA GLU A 123 -6.82 -6.66 3.85
C GLU A 123 -5.50 -7.14 4.46
N ILE A 124 -4.92 -6.33 5.34
CA ILE A 124 -3.77 -6.70 6.16
C ILE A 124 -4.06 -6.32 7.61
N VAL A 125 -3.81 -7.27 8.51
CA VAL A 125 -4.11 -7.19 9.94
C VAL A 125 -2.84 -7.45 10.72
N ASP A 126 -2.36 -6.43 11.41
CA ASP A 126 -1.28 -6.54 12.39
C ASP A 126 -1.88 -6.82 13.76
N LYS A 127 -1.61 -8.01 14.30
CA LYS A 127 -2.10 -8.44 15.63
C LYS A 127 -1.23 -7.98 16.81
N GLY A 128 -0.28 -7.07 16.56
CA GLY A 128 0.58 -6.48 17.59
C GLY A 128 1.92 -7.17 17.76
N GLU A 129 2.72 -6.65 18.70
CA GLU A 129 4.12 -7.01 18.98
C GLU A 129 4.47 -8.51 18.78
N ASN A 130 3.62 -9.42 19.27
CA ASN A 130 3.85 -10.88 19.25
C ASN A 130 2.77 -11.64 18.44
N GLY A 131 1.91 -10.93 17.73
CA GLY A 131 0.85 -11.51 16.90
C GLY A 131 1.30 -11.61 15.44
N PRO A 132 0.80 -12.58 14.66
CA PRO A 132 1.13 -12.62 13.24
C PRO A 132 0.56 -11.41 12.51
N ILE A 133 1.23 -11.02 11.43
CA ILE A 133 0.67 -10.14 10.43
C ILE A 133 0.00 -11.01 9.38
N GLU A 134 -1.31 -10.89 9.27
CA GLU A 134 -2.12 -11.65 8.34
C GLU A 134 -2.52 -10.76 7.17
N SER A 135 -2.48 -11.29 5.96
CA SER A 135 -2.99 -10.60 4.78
C SER A 135 -3.92 -11.52 4.00
N THR A 136 -4.95 -10.94 3.41
CA THR A 136 -5.80 -11.59 2.43
C THR A 136 -5.94 -10.68 1.22
N VAL A 137 -5.68 -11.22 0.04
CA VAL A 137 -5.87 -10.54 -1.24
C VAL A 137 -6.86 -11.37 -2.05
N THR A 138 -7.87 -10.70 -2.61
CA THR A 138 -8.96 -11.32 -3.35
C THR A 138 -9.12 -10.62 -4.70
N VAL A 139 -9.19 -11.39 -5.79
CA VAL A 139 -9.62 -10.87 -7.09
C VAL A 139 -11.04 -10.37 -6.96
N VAL A 140 -11.26 -9.11 -7.33
CA VAL A 140 -12.60 -8.51 -7.36
C VAL A 140 -12.86 -7.87 -8.69
N SER A 141 -14.13 -7.80 -9.09
CA SER A 141 -14.53 -6.98 -10.23
C SER A 141 -14.33 -5.49 -9.91
N CYS A 142 -13.76 -4.72 -10.84
CA CYS A 142 -13.59 -3.28 -10.67
C CYS A 142 -14.94 -2.57 -10.52
N SER A 143 -14.96 -1.47 -9.76
CA SER A 143 -16.18 -0.69 -9.50
C SER A 143 -16.82 -0.12 -10.78
N ASP A 144 -16.00 0.12 -11.80
CA ASP A 144 -16.35 0.64 -13.12
C ASP A 144 -16.42 -0.43 -14.23
N ALA A 145 -16.25 -1.71 -13.88
CA ALA A 145 -16.28 -2.80 -14.84
C ALA A 145 -17.66 -2.97 -15.47
N LEU A 146 -17.70 -3.19 -16.79
CA LEU A 146 -18.93 -3.46 -17.53
C LEU A 146 -19.43 -4.90 -17.34
N GLU A 147 -18.50 -5.83 -17.07
CA GLU A 147 -18.75 -7.24 -16.83
C GLU A 147 -17.93 -7.69 -15.61
N PRO A 148 -18.44 -8.65 -14.81
CA PRO A 148 -17.70 -9.17 -13.67
C PRO A 148 -16.47 -9.96 -14.13
N ASP A 149 -15.41 -9.93 -13.33
CA ASP A 149 -14.22 -10.77 -13.55
C ASP A 149 -14.57 -12.25 -13.39
N GLU A 150 -14.12 -13.11 -14.30
CA GLU A 150 -14.40 -14.54 -14.24
C GLU A 150 -13.75 -15.24 -13.03
N ASN A 151 -12.72 -14.61 -12.45
CA ASN A 151 -11.98 -15.07 -11.28
C ASN A 151 -12.41 -14.37 -9.99
N ASP A 152 -13.50 -13.60 -10.00
CA ASP A 152 -14.04 -12.91 -8.82
C ASP A 152 -14.18 -13.85 -7.62
N GLY A 153 -13.68 -13.40 -6.46
CA GLY A 153 -13.66 -14.17 -5.21
C GLY A 153 -12.48 -15.14 -5.05
N ARG A 154 -11.62 -15.33 -6.06
CA ARG A 154 -10.35 -16.05 -5.89
C ARG A 154 -9.45 -15.29 -4.93
N ASN A 155 -9.01 -15.94 -3.87
CA ASN A 155 -8.21 -15.30 -2.84
C ASN A 155 -6.92 -16.05 -2.51
N CYS A 156 -6.02 -15.31 -1.87
CA CYS A 156 -4.83 -15.80 -1.26
C CYS A 156 -4.70 -15.16 0.12
N SER A 157 -4.35 -15.96 1.13
CA SER A 157 -4.03 -15.48 2.46
C SER A 157 -2.60 -15.87 2.84
N LEU A 158 -1.85 -14.91 3.37
CA LEU A 158 -0.48 -15.08 3.86
C LEU A 158 -0.44 -14.67 5.33
N SER A 159 0.33 -15.40 6.15
CA SER A 159 0.47 -15.13 7.58
C SER A 159 1.93 -15.15 7.97
N LEU A 160 2.47 -13.98 8.30
CA LEU A 160 3.86 -13.75 8.68
C LEU A 160 3.96 -13.68 10.20
N THR A 161 4.74 -14.58 10.79
CA THR A 161 5.02 -14.56 12.24
C THR A 161 6.06 -13.50 12.57
N THR A 162 5.77 -12.66 13.58
CA THR A 162 6.61 -11.51 13.94
C THR A 162 7.83 -11.86 14.79
N ASP A 163 7.93 -13.09 15.31
CA ASP A 163 9.08 -13.59 16.08
C ASP A 163 10.42 -13.45 15.30
N GLU A 164 10.35 -13.31 13.98
CA GLU A 164 11.49 -13.19 13.05
C GLU A 164 11.71 -11.76 12.54
N LEU A 165 10.82 -10.81 12.84
CA LEU A 165 10.90 -9.39 12.44
C LEU A 165 11.53 -8.53 13.55
N LEU A 166 12.69 -8.96 14.03
CA LEU A 166 13.42 -8.29 15.11
C LEU A 166 13.78 -6.84 14.71
N ASN A 167 13.48 -5.88 15.58
CA ASN A 167 13.80 -4.44 15.47
C ASN A 167 12.88 -3.55 14.61
N LEU A 168 11.67 -4.00 14.25
CA LEU A 168 10.68 -3.08 13.67
C LEU A 168 10.03 -2.22 14.78
N SER A 169 9.74 -0.96 14.46
CA SER A 169 9.12 -0.02 15.40
C SER A 169 7.68 -0.44 15.73
N ASP A 170 7.33 -0.38 17.02
CA ASP A 170 5.94 -0.59 17.50
C ASP A 170 5.04 0.61 17.18
N GLN A 171 5.63 1.80 16.98
CA GLN A 171 4.96 3.00 16.47
C GLN A 171 5.23 3.11 14.97
N SER A 172 4.16 3.14 14.17
CA SER A 172 4.33 2.98 12.74
C SER A 172 3.37 3.78 11.90
N PHE A 173 3.87 4.24 10.77
CA PHE A 173 3.05 4.80 9.72
C PHE A 173 2.57 3.69 8.80
N VAL A 174 1.35 3.86 8.29
CA VAL A 174 0.88 3.06 7.15
C VAL A 174 1.20 3.84 5.89
N ILE A 175 1.92 3.22 4.98
CA ILE A 175 2.29 3.82 3.70
C ILE A 175 1.77 2.95 2.57
N VAL A 176 1.13 3.56 1.59
CA VAL A 176 0.78 2.91 0.34
C VAL A 176 1.53 3.56 -0.81
N SER A 177 1.98 2.75 -1.76
CA SER A 177 2.79 3.22 -2.88
C SER A 177 2.55 2.39 -4.12
N LYS A 178 2.88 2.96 -5.28
CA LYS A 178 2.97 2.25 -6.55
C LYS A 178 4.44 2.10 -6.92
N VAL A 179 4.80 0.91 -7.37
CA VAL A 179 6.15 0.51 -7.75
C VAL A 179 6.11 -0.21 -9.09
N ASP A 180 7.20 -0.09 -9.85
CA ASP A 180 7.40 -0.73 -11.16
C ASP A 180 6.32 -0.43 -12.21
N GLY A 181 6.65 -0.71 -13.47
CA GLY A 181 5.71 -0.58 -14.59
C GLY A 181 5.24 0.82 -14.96
N SER A 182 4.55 0.90 -16.09
CA SER A 182 3.98 2.13 -16.64
C SER A 182 2.50 2.34 -16.28
N GLY A 183 1.83 1.30 -15.76
CA GLY A 183 0.43 1.37 -15.35
C GLY A 183 0.23 2.32 -14.16
N ASP A 184 -0.90 3.04 -14.17
CA ASP A 184 -1.35 3.80 -13.01
C ASP A 184 -2.05 2.87 -12.02
N VAL A 185 -2.11 3.28 -10.76
CA VAL A 185 -2.89 2.58 -9.73
C VAL A 185 -3.95 3.51 -9.17
N ILE A 186 -5.20 3.04 -9.08
CA ILE A 186 -6.27 3.69 -8.32
C ILE A 186 -6.51 2.86 -7.06
N ILE A 187 -6.57 3.53 -5.93
CA ILE A 187 -6.88 2.95 -4.63
C ILE A 187 -8.24 3.46 -4.20
N GLU A 188 -9.17 2.55 -4.00
CA GLU A 188 -10.54 2.84 -3.56
C GLU A 188 -10.75 2.31 -2.13
N ASN A 189 -11.60 2.99 -1.38
CA ASN A 189 -12.03 2.53 -0.05
C ASN A 189 -10.87 2.21 0.91
N LEU A 190 -9.73 2.88 0.76
CA LEU A 190 -8.59 2.69 1.66
C LEU A 190 -8.96 3.12 3.07
N ALA A 191 -8.94 2.19 4.02
CA ALA A 191 -9.15 2.47 5.44
C ALA A 191 -8.08 1.81 6.32
N VAL A 192 -7.71 2.51 7.39
CA VAL A 192 -6.76 2.09 8.40
C VAL A 192 -7.45 2.36 9.72
N PHE A 193 -7.62 1.33 10.54
CA PHE A 193 -8.26 1.49 11.83
C PHE A 193 -7.70 0.52 12.85
N ASN A 194 -7.68 0.98 14.09
CA ASN A 194 -7.41 0.14 15.24
C ASN A 194 -8.70 -0.61 15.60
N SER A 195 -8.73 -1.93 15.43
CA SER A 195 -9.78 -2.73 16.04
C SER A 195 -9.30 -3.12 17.44
N GLU A 196 -10.08 -2.76 18.46
CA GLU A 196 -9.93 -3.40 19.76
C GLU A 196 -10.24 -4.90 19.56
N ALA A 197 -9.43 -5.77 20.14
CA ALA A 197 -9.70 -7.21 20.12
C ALA A 197 -11.03 -7.50 20.86
N GLU A 198 -12.13 -7.49 20.11
CA GLU A 198 -13.52 -7.72 20.54
C GLU A 198 -13.97 -7.01 21.84
N ASP A 199 -14.27 -5.70 21.75
CA ASP A 199 -15.45 -5.13 22.44
C ASP A 199 -16.45 -4.64 21.38
N PRO A 200 -17.57 -5.34 21.13
CA PRO A 200 -18.50 -5.08 20.01
C PRO A 200 -19.28 -3.75 20.11
N GLY A 201 -18.89 -2.83 20.99
CA GLY A 201 -19.64 -1.62 21.31
C GLY A 201 -19.03 -0.28 20.88
N ARG A 202 -17.77 -0.20 20.43
CA ARG A 202 -17.08 1.08 20.20
C ARG A 202 -16.14 1.10 18.99
N GLY A 203 -16.71 1.01 17.79
CA GLY A 203 -15.98 1.38 16.57
C GLY A 203 -15.89 2.90 16.42
N HIS A 204 -14.80 3.53 16.88
CA HIS A 204 -14.45 4.88 16.44
C HIS A 204 -13.65 4.79 15.13
N GLY A 205 -14.37 4.76 14.00
CA GLY A 205 -13.74 4.94 12.70
C GLY A 205 -13.24 6.38 12.57
N ILE A 206 -11.93 6.57 12.45
CA ILE A 206 -11.33 7.87 12.17
C ILE A 206 -11.21 8.00 10.65
N MET A 207 -11.86 9.03 10.12
CA MET A 207 -11.81 9.45 8.73
C MET A 207 -10.54 10.30 8.49
N TYR A 208 -9.78 9.99 7.45
CA TYR A 208 -8.47 10.59 7.19
C TYR A 208 -8.47 12.10 6.98
N THR A 209 -7.37 12.72 7.38
CA THR A 209 -6.78 13.85 6.64
C THR A 209 -5.63 13.29 5.81
N ILE A 210 -5.73 13.37 4.48
CA ILE A 210 -4.67 12.93 3.58
C ILE A 210 -3.71 14.10 3.36
N SER A 211 -2.46 13.95 3.76
CA SER A 211 -1.40 14.93 3.47
C SER A 211 -0.84 14.64 2.07
N VAL A 212 -1.12 15.51 1.09
CA VAL A 212 -0.52 15.44 -0.25
C VAL A 212 0.67 16.38 -0.31
N LEU A 213 1.85 15.85 -0.59
CA LEU A 213 2.94 16.68 -1.11
C LEU A 213 2.72 16.87 -2.61
N LEU A 214 2.13 18.01 -2.99
CA LEU A 214 1.97 18.41 -4.38
C LEU A 214 3.34 18.77 -4.96
N LEU A 215 3.85 17.96 -5.89
CA LEU A 215 4.91 18.38 -6.81
C LEU A 215 4.39 19.54 -7.68
N SER A 216 4.63 20.77 -7.25
CA SER A 216 4.59 21.94 -8.14
C SER A 216 6.00 22.20 -8.64
N ILE A 217 6.29 21.78 -9.88
CA ILE A 217 7.45 22.30 -10.60
C ILE A 217 7.10 23.73 -11.01
N LEU A 218 7.46 24.70 -10.16
CA LEU A 218 7.62 26.09 -10.57
C LEU A 218 8.96 26.24 -11.29
N GLY A 219 8.90 26.66 -12.56
CA GLY A 219 10.05 27.15 -13.34
C GLY A 219 10.21 26.36 -14.64
N SER A 220 9.65 26.78 -15.78
CA SER A 220 10.02 28.05 -16.39
C SER A 220 9.10 28.37 -17.59
N ILE A 221 8.11 29.24 -17.37
CA ILE A 221 7.52 30.05 -18.44
C ILE A 221 7.40 31.48 -17.91
N PHE A 222 8.33 32.33 -18.34
CA PHE A 222 8.25 33.77 -18.66
C PHE A 222 9.53 34.51 -18.29
N GLY A 223 10.16 35.09 -19.32
CA GLY A 223 11.31 35.97 -19.20
C GLY A 223 11.94 36.28 -20.55
N THR A 224 11.17 36.89 -21.46
CA THR A 224 11.70 37.57 -22.64
C THR A 224 12.74 38.62 -22.25
N GLN A 225 13.94 38.50 -22.82
CA GLN A 225 14.64 39.57 -23.54
C GLN A 225 15.59 38.96 -24.56
#